data_AF-W6TVR8-F1
#
_entry.id   AF-W6TVR8-F1
#
_cell.length_a   1.000
_cell.length_b   1.000
_cell.length_c   1.000
_cell.angle_alpha   90.00
_cell.angle_beta   90.00
_cell.angle_gamma   90.00
#
_symmetry.space_group_name_H-M   'P 1'
#
loop_
_entity.id
_entity.type
_entity.pdbx_description
1 polymer ?
#
loop_
_entity_poly.entity_id
_entity_poly.type
_entity_poly.pdbx_seq_one_letter_code
_entity_poly.pdbx_strand_id
1 'polypeptide(L)' 'MGKVKEVHTLVKSVDELAKAIGKKIENDDDGFDDEADKNGSLIAGVFSIVRAVGDGLSKLDTSNISEKL' A
#
# COMPACT_ATOMS: atom_id res chain seq x y z
N MET A 1 16.51 1.78 6.12
CA MET A 1 15.58 2.39 5.15
C MET A 1 15.25 3.79 5.66
N GLY A 2 15.25 4.85 4.85
CA GLY A 2 14.84 6.19 5.32
C GLY A 2 13.32 6.33 5.36
N LYS A 3 12.77 7.17 6.25
CA LYS A 3 11.31 7.37 6.44
C LYS A 3 10.58 7.72 5.13
N VAL A 4 11.16 8.62 4.32
CA VAL A 4 10.64 8.96 2.98
C VAL A 4 10.60 7.75 2.05
N LYS A 5 11.66 6.93 2.08
CA LYS A 5 11.77 5.74 1.23
C LYS A 5 10.74 4.68 1.62
N GLU A 6 10.42 4.55 2.91
CA GLU A 6 9.35 3.67 3.41
C GLU A 6 7.97 4.10 2.91
N VAL A 7 7.61 5.38 3.08
CA VAL A 7 6.34 5.93 2.58
C VAL A 7 6.21 5.73 1.06
N HIS A 8 7.27 6.02 0.32
CA HIS A 8 7.28 5.82 -1.13
C HIS A 8 7.11 4.33 -1.53
N THR A 9 7.71 3.39 -0.79
CA THR A 9 7.50 1.95 -1.02
C THR A 9 6.05 1.54 -0.76
N LEU A 10 5.41 2.05 0.30
CA LEU A 10 3.99 1.78 0.59
C LEU A 10 3.05 2.32 -0.50
N VAL A 11 3.33 3.51 -1.02
CA VAL A 11 2.56 4.05 -2.17
C VAL A 11 2.73 3.14 -3.39
N LYS A 12 3.96 2.70 -3.70
CA LYS A 12 4.21 1.78 -4.82
C LYS A 12 3.56 0.40 -4.64
N SER A 13 3.40 -0.09 -3.40
CA SER A 13 2.73 -1.38 -3.21
C SER A 13 1.24 -1.31 -3.55
N VAL A 14 0.61 -0.14 -3.53
CA VAL A 14 -0.77 0.03 -3.99
C VAL A 14 -0.89 -0.24 -5.49
N ASP A 15 0.09 0.17 -6.30
CA ASP A 15 0.11 -0.11 -7.75
C ASP A 15 0.18 -1.62 -8.02
N GLU A 16 0.95 -2.36 -7.22
CA GLU A 16 1.03 -3.83 -7.32
C GLU A 16 -0.28 -4.50 -6.87
N LEU A 17 -0.88 -4.02 -5.79
CA LEU A 17 -2.19 -4.52 -5.32
C LEU A 17 -3.32 -4.21 -6.30
N ALA A 18 -3.24 -3.11 -7.05
CA ALA A 18 -4.21 -2.80 -8.10
C ALA A 18 -4.20 -3.84 -9.23
N LYS A 19 -3.07 -4.51 -9.49
CA LYS A 19 -3.00 -5.62 -10.46
C LYS A 19 -3.80 -6.85 -10.03
N ALA A 20 -4.12 -6.98 -8.74
CA ALA A 20 -4.92 -8.07 -8.19
C ALA A 20 -6.44 -7.79 -8.23
N ILE A 21 -6.89 -6.65 -8.75
CA ILE A 21 -8.32 -6.36 -8.90
C ILE A 21 -8.95 -7.33 -9.88
N GLY A 22 -10.03 -7.97 -9.47
CA GLY A 22 -10.74 -8.96 -10.29
C GLY A 22 -9.96 -10.26 -10.44
N LYS A 23 -9.06 -10.57 -9.50
CA LYS A 23 -8.21 -11.76 -9.51
C LYS A 23 -8.39 -12.61 -8.27
N LYS A 24 -8.16 -13.91 -8.41
CA LYS A 24 -7.95 -14.86 -7.31
C LYS A 24 -6.62 -15.58 -7.51
N ILE A 25 -6.03 -16.07 -6.42
CA ILE A 25 -4.83 -16.90 -6.48
C ILE A 25 -5.18 -18.21 -7.18
N GLU A 26 -4.40 -18.58 -8.20
CA GLU A 26 -4.49 -19.89 -8.84
C GLU A 26 -3.85 -20.98 -7.98
N ASN A 27 -4.07 -22.25 -8.30
CA ASN A 27 -3.50 -23.36 -7.52
C ASN A 27 -2.07 -23.75 -7.95
N ASP A 28 -1.43 -22.89 -8.75
CA ASP A 28 -0.04 -22.94 -9.22
C ASP A 28 0.73 -21.72 -8.68
N ASP A 29 2.05 -21.82 -8.65
CA ASP A 29 2.91 -21.00 -7.78
C ASP A 29 2.97 -19.49 -8.12
N ASP A 30 2.57 -19.04 -9.32
CA ASP A 30 2.92 -17.69 -9.81
C ASP A 30 1.82 -16.92 -10.57
N GLY A 31 0.58 -17.41 -10.66
CA GLY A 31 -0.47 -16.77 -11.46
C GLY A 31 -1.76 -16.40 -10.74
N PHE A 32 -2.66 -15.81 -11.53
CA PHE A 32 -3.94 -15.30 -11.08
C PHE A 32 -5.03 -15.67 -12.08
N ASP A 33 -6.08 -16.32 -11.58
CA ASP A 33 -7.33 -16.50 -12.31
C ASP A 33 -8.21 -15.25 -12.21
N ASP A 34 -9.13 -15.09 -13.16
CA ASP A 34 -10.15 -14.04 -13.11
C ASP A 34 -11.23 -14.36 -12.05
N GLU A 35 -11.55 -13.37 -11.22
CA GLU A 35 -12.63 -13.40 -10.21
C GLU A 35 -13.21 -11.98 -10.05
N ALA A 36 -14.15 -11.63 -10.93
CA ALA A 36 -14.77 -10.32 -10.94
C ALA A 36 -15.59 -10.04 -9.67
N ASP A 37 -15.73 -8.76 -9.33
CA ASP A 37 -16.63 -8.25 -8.27
C ASP A 37 -16.38 -8.76 -6.84
N LYS A 38 -15.21 -9.36 -6.56
CA LYS A 38 -14.80 -9.88 -5.23
C LYS A 38 -13.66 -9.08 -4.57
N ASN A 39 -13.59 -7.78 -4.81
CA ASN A 39 -12.46 -6.93 -4.38
C ASN A 39 -12.58 -6.33 -2.96
N GLY A 40 -13.61 -6.67 -2.18
CA GLY A 40 -13.90 -6.01 -0.90
C GLY A 40 -12.75 -6.11 0.12
N SER A 41 -12.16 -7.30 0.28
CA SER A 41 -11.02 -7.52 1.17
C SER A 41 -9.76 -6.81 0.69
N LEU A 42 -9.50 -6.82 -0.63
CA LEU A 42 -8.39 -6.10 -1.25
C LEU A 42 -8.46 -4.59 -0.97
N ILE A 43 -9.64 -3.97 -1.15
CA ILE A 43 -9.85 -2.55 -0.89
C ILE A 43 -9.66 -2.23 0.60
N ALA A 44 -10.13 -3.08 1.52
CA ALA A 44 -9.91 -2.89 2.96
C ALA A 44 -8.41 -2.94 3.33
N GLY A 45 -7.65 -3.84 2.69
CA GLY A 45 -6.19 -3.91 2.82
C GLY A 45 -5.50 -2.66 2.29
N VAL A 46 -5.83 -2.23 1.06
CA VAL A 46 -5.30 -0.99 0.46
C VAL A 46 -5.60 0.24 1.32
N PHE A 47 -6.82 0.35 1.86
CA PHE A 47 -7.17 1.43 2.77
C PHE A 47 -6.30 1.47 4.04
N SER A 48 -5.95 0.30 4.57
CA SER A 48 -5.03 0.19 5.72
C SER A 48 -3.62 0.68 5.37
N ILE A 49 -3.14 0.39 4.16
CA ILE A 49 -1.86 0.90 3.64
C ILE A 49 -1.88 2.41 3.47
N VAL A 50 -2.95 2.97 2.88
CA VAL A 50 -3.10 4.42 2.69
C VAL A 50 -3.14 5.15 4.03
N ARG A 51 -3.77 4.57 5.06
CA ARG A 51 -3.73 5.11 6.42
C ARG A 51 -2.30 5.13 6.97
N ALA A 52 -1.55 4.04 6.81
CA ALA A 52 -0.15 3.97 7.23
C ALA A 52 0.74 5.01 6.50
N VAL A 53 0.47 5.28 5.21
CA VAL A 53 1.11 6.37 4.46
C VAL A 53 0.81 7.72 5.09
N GLY A 54 -0.46 8.00 5.44
CA GLY A 54 -0.85 9.24 6.12
C GLY A 54 -0.15 9.45 7.47
N ASP A 55 -0.05 8.38 8.27
CA ASP A 55 0.68 8.41 9.55
C ASP A 55 2.19 8.65 9.33
N GLY A 56 2.77 8.02 8.30
CA GLY A 56 4.17 8.19 7.92
C GLY A 56 4.51 9.61 7.49
N LEU A 57 3.65 10.23 6.68
CA LEU A 57 3.79 11.63 6.26
C LEU A 57 3.69 12.60 7.45
N SER A 58 2.73 12.39 8.34
CA SER A 58 2.55 13.23 9.55
C SER A 58 3.80 13.20 10.46
N LYS A 59 4.45 12.03 10.58
CA LYS A 59 5.71 11.87 11.32
C LYS A 59 6.91 12.51 10.62
N LEU A 60 6.85 12.68 9.30
CA LEU A 60 7.91 13.33 8.53
C LEU A 60 7.78 14.86 8.63
N ASP A 61 6.57 15.39 8.54
CA ASP A 61 6.31 16.83 8.71
C ASP A 61 6.78 17.33 10.08
N THR A 62 6.50 16.57 11.14
CA THR A 62 6.95 16.88 12.51
C THR A 62 8.47 16.82 12.66
N SER A 63 9.14 15.85 12.00
CA SER A 63 10.61 15.71 11.99
C SER A 63 11.29 16.95 11.39
N ASN A 64 10.75 17.49 10.29
CA ASN A 64 11.28 18.68 9.61
C ASN A 64 11.13 19.97 10.44
N ILE A 65 10.14 20.02 11.34
CA ILE A 65 9.95 21.15 12.27
C ILE A 65 10.95 21.05 13.42
N SER A 66 11.17 19.86 13.97
CA SER A 66 12.11 19.65 15.08
C SER A 66 13.59 19.87 14.71
N GLU A 67 13.97 19.70 13.44
CA GLU A 67 15.35 19.99 12.98
C GLU A 67 15.62 21.50 12.76
N LYS A 68 14.58 22.35 12.76
CA LYS A 68 14.68 23.80 12.50
C LYS A 68 14.66 24.68 13.76
N LEU A 69 14.56 24.09 14.95
CA LEU A 69 14.56 24.76 16.25
C LEU A 69 15.86 24.44 16.99
#